data_AF-A0AA44U548-F1
#
_entry.id   AF-A0AA44U548-F1
#
_cell.length_a   1.000
_cell.length_b   1.000
_cell.length_c   1.000
_cell.angle_alpha   90.00
_cell.angle_beta   90.00
_cell.angle_gamma   90.00
#
_symmetry.space_group_name_H-M   'P 1'
#
loop_
_entity.id
_entity.type
_entity.pdbx_description
1 polymer ?
#
loop_
_entity_poly.entity_id
_entity_poly.type
_entity_poly.pdbx_seq_one_letter_code
_entity_poly.pdbx_strand_id
1 'polypeptide(L)' 'MGRQYRQAAVLDFNYGSPARHGAESGAAIFLHYATRYTAGCVSMDSLSKLTNTLRWIDPAQNPKIIILG' A
#
# COMPACT_ATOMS: atom_id res chain seq x y z
N MET A 1 -5.49 -10.75 12.93
CA MET A 1 -4.72 -9.99 11.90
C MET A 1 -3.46 -10.76 11.55
N GLY A 2 -3.26 -11.11 10.28
CA GLY A 2 -2.09 -11.90 9.83
C GLY A 2 -0.76 -11.15 10.00
N ARG A 3 0.36 -11.89 10.12
CA ARG A 3 1.71 -11.32 10.31
C ARG A 3 2.12 -10.32 9.21
N GLN A 4 1.48 -10.40 8.04
CA GLN A 4 1.74 -9.55 6.88
C GLN A 4 1.53 -8.04 7.13
N TYR A 5 0.70 -7.65 8.12
CA TYR A 5 0.43 -6.25 8.44
C TYR A 5 1.16 -5.73 9.67
N ARG A 6 2.18 -6.46 10.16
CA ARG A 6 3.03 -5.96 11.27
C ARG A 6 3.75 -4.66 10.90
N GLN A 7 4.00 -4.47 9.61
CA GLN A 7 4.65 -3.30 9.03
C GLN A 7 3.90 -2.99 7.73
N ALA A 8 3.20 -1.86 7.68
CA ALA A 8 2.46 -1.45 6.51
C ALA A 8 2.35 0.07 6.43
N ALA A 9 2.15 0.58 5.22
CA ALA A 9 1.64 1.93 4.98
C ALA A 9 0.24 1.83 4.38
N VAL A 10 -0.65 2.73 4.82
CA VAL A 10 -1.96 2.94 4.22
C VAL A 10 -1.82 4.01 3.16
N LEU A 11 -2.22 3.70 1.94
CA LEU A 11 -2.22 4.65 0.83
C LEU A 11 -3.64 5.12 0.59
N ASP A 12 -3.81 6.44 0.59
CA ASP A 12 -5.07 7.13 0.28
C ASP A 12 -5.38 7.06 -1.24
N PHE A 13 -5.40 5.83 -1.77
CA PHE A 13 -5.63 5.55 -3.17
C PHE A 13 -7.13 5.49 -3.46
N ASN A 14 -7.57 6.21 -4.49
CA ASN A 14 -8.96 6.27 -4.98
C ASN A 14 -10.02 6.78 -3.98
N TYR A 15 -9.64 7.60 -2.99
CA TYR A 15 -10.59 8.31 -2.12
C TYR A 15 -11.18 9.60 -2.75
N GLY A 16 -11.16 9.71 -4.09
CA GLY A 16 -11.74 10.85 -4.80
C GLY A 16 -13.26 10.94 -4.65
N SER A 17 -13.81 12.13 -4.89
CA SER A 17 -15.26 12.33 -5.06
C SER A 17 -15.61 12.40 -6.55
N PRO A 18 -16.54 11.56 -7.06
CA PRO A 18 -17.27 10.52 -6.34
C PRO A 18 -16.38 9.31 -6.04
N ALA A 19 -16.59 8.69 -4.88
CA ALA A 19 -15.94 7.42 -4.56
C ALA A 19 -16.35 6.38 -5.62
N ARG A 20 -15.38 5.67 -6.18
CA ARG A 20 -15.66 4.59 -7.13
C ARG A 20 -16.11 3.36 -6.35
N HIS A 21 -17.17 2.69 -6.82
CA HIS A 21 -17.72 1.48 -6.21
C HIS A 21 -17.95 0.42 -7.30
N GLY A 22 -17.80 -0.86 -6.92
CA GLY A 22 -17.99 -2.01 -7.82
C GLY A 22 -16.71 -2.84 -7.99
N ALA A 23 -16.81 -3.92 -8.77
CA ALA A 23 -15.63 -4.68 -9.18
C ALA A 23 -14.66 -3.70 -9.89
N GLU A 24 -13.36 -3.79 -9.56
CA GLU A 24 -12.30 -2.89 -10.04
C GLU A 24 -12.21 -1.50 -9.37
N SER A 25 -13.14 -1.14 -8.49
CA SER A 25 -13.12 0.14 -7.76
C SER A 25 -12.42 0.05 -6.41
N GLY A 26 -11.20 -0.51 -6.40
CA GLY A 26 -10.40 -0.63 -5.18
C GLY A 26 -10.07 0.75 -4.59
N ALA A 27 -10.34 0.92 -3.30
CA ALA A 27 -9.94 2.08 -2.49
C ALA A 27 -9.14 1.59 -1.28
N ALA A 28 -8.26 2.43 -0.75
CA ALA A 28 -7.33 2.08 0.34
C ALA A 28 -6.39 0.92 -0.02
N ILE A 29 -5.25 1.23 -0.65
CA ILE A 29 -4.21 0.23 -0.92
C ILE A 29 -3.24 0.17 0.26
N PHE A 30 -2.88 -1.03 0.69
CA PHE A 30 -1.81 -1.24 1.66
C PHE A 30 -0.51 -1.57 0.95
N LEU A 31 0.59 -0.97 1.38
CA LEU A 31 1.94 -1.46 1.10
C LEU A 31 2.37 -2.35 2.27
N HIS A 32 2.60 -3.65 2.04
CA HIS A 32 2.98 -4.58 3.11
C HIS A 32 3.92 -5.70 2.64
N TYR A 33 4.35 -6.56 3.57
CA TYR A 33 5.17 -7.73 3.22
C TYR A 33 4.31 -8.89 2.72
N ALA A 34 4.63 -9.44 1.55
CA ALA A 34 4.07 -10.70 1.07
C ALA A 34 5.02 -11.35 0.05
N THR A 35 4.99 -12.69 0.00
CA THR A 35 5.75 -13.50 -0.97
C THR A 35 4.84 -14.17 -2.01
N ARG A 36 3.55 -13.85 -2.00
CA ARG A 36 2.53 -14.35 -2.93
C ARG A 36 1.62 -13.20 -3.34
N TYR A 37 0.90 -13.39 -4.44
CA TYR A 37 -0.08 -12.43 -4.98
C TYR A 37 -1.08 -11.98 -3.90
N THR A 38 -1.36 -10.69 -3.88
CA THR A 38 -2.36 -10.07 -3.00
C THR A 38 -3.69 -9.95 -3.73
N ALA A 39 -4.80 -9.86 -2.99
CA ALA A 39 -6.13 -9.63 -3.56
C ALA A 39 -6.42 -8.13 -3.80
N GLY A 40 -5.41 -7.35 -4.22
CA GLY A 40 -5.55 -5.91 -4.51
C GLY A 40 -4.65 -4.95 -3.69
N CYS A 41 -3.77 -5.48 -2.83
CA CYS A 41 -2.75 -4.67 -2.14
C CYS A 41 -1.45 -4.58 -2.95
N VAL A 42 -0.54 -3.70 -2.56
CA VAL A 42 0.83 -3.70 -3.10
C VAL A 42 1.74 -4.37 -2.07
N SER A 43 2.62 -5.25 -2.52
CA SER A 43 3.52 -5.97 -1.62
C SER A 43 4.97 -5.94 -2.04
N MET A 44 5.86 -5.90 -1.04
CA MET A 44 7.28 -6.16 -1.21
C MET A 44 7.62 -7.53 -0.61
N ASP A 45 8.46 -8.29 -1.30
CA ASP A 45 8.93 -9.61 -0.88
C ASP A 45 10.19 -9.55 0.01
N SER A 46 10.71 -8.35 0.25
CA SER A 46 11.85 -8.09 1.12
C SER A 46 11.44 -7.27 2.34
N LEU A 47 11.48 -7.90 3.51
CA LEU A 47 11.10 -7.26 4.78
C LEU A 47 12.04 -6.10 5.14
N SER A 48 13.34 -6.22 4.83
CA SER A 48 14.33 -5.17 5.10
C SER A 48 14.10 -3.95 4.21
N LYS A 49 13.83 -4.15 2.91
CA LYS A 49 13.47 -3.05 2.01
C LYS A 49 12.17 -2.37 2.43
N LEU A 50 11.13 -3.15 2.78
CA LEU A 50 9.89 -2.60 3.32
C LEU A 50 10.15 -1.74 4.56
N THR A 51 10.94 -2.25 5.52
CA THR A 51 11.28 -1.52 6.74
C THR A 51 11.99 -0.19 6.43
N ASN A 52 12.96 -0.20 5.50
CA ASN A 52 13.68 1.02 5.12
C ASN A 52 12.76 2.02 4.41
N THR A 53 11.90 1.54 3.51
CA THR A 53 10.90 2.38 2.84
C THR A 53 9.94 3.00 3.85
N LEU A 54 9.39 2.22 4.79
CA LEU A 54 8.47 2.74 5.80
C LEU A 54 9.12 3.76 6.75
N ARG A 55 10.43 3.63 7.02
CA ARG A 55 11.19 4.62 7.80
C ARG A 55 11.48 5.89 7.01
N TRP A 56 11.60 5.77 5.69
CA TRP A 56 11.85 6.91 4.80
C TRP A 56 10.58 7.70 4.50
N ILE A 57 9.41 7.05 4.45
CA ILE A 57 8.11 7.71 4.23
C ILE A 57 7.77 8.56 5.45
N ASP A 58 7.99 9.87 5.32
CA ASP A 58 7.47 10.89 6.22
C ASP A 58 6.25 11.57 5.57
N PRO A 59 5.02 11.38 6.09
CA PRO A 59 3.82 12.02 5.54
C PRO A 59 3.93 13.55 5.44
N ALA A 60 4.70 14.20 6.33
CA ALA A 60 4.88 15.65 6.29
C ALA A 60 5.68 16.13 5.05
N GLN A 61 6.44 15.23 4.42
CA GLN A 61 7.20 15.52 3.19
C GLN A 61 6.37 15.27 1.91
N ASN A 62 5.08 14.95 2.02
CA ASN A 62 4.19 14.65 0.90
C ASN A 62 4.73 13.59 -0.10
N PRO A 63 5.26 12.43 0.37
CA PRO A 63 5.80 11.41 -0.50
C PRO A 63 4.71 10.85 -1.44
N LYS A 64 5.10 10.49 -2.67
CA LYS A 64 4.20 9.90 -3.67
C LYS A 64 4.63 8.47 -3.97
N ILE A 65 3.68 7.54 -3.89
CA ILE A 65 3.84 6.17 -4.39
C ILE A 65 3.07 6.09 -5.71
N ILE A 66 3.80 5.80 -6.79
CA ILE A 66 3.24 5.71 -8.13
C ILE A 66 3.18 4.22 -8.48
N ILE A 67 1.97 3.74 -8.78
CA ILE A 67 1.73 2.38 -9.26
C ILE A 67 1.60 2.47 -10.78
N LEU A 68 2.55 1.88 -11.50
CA LEU A 68 2.56 1.82 -12.96
C LEU A 68 2.00 0.48 -13.42
N GLY A 69 1.23 0.51 -14.51
CA GLY A 69 0.71 -0.69 -15.20
C GLY A 69 1.66 -1.21 -16.26
#